data_AF-A0A425WNV8-F1
#
_entry.id   AF-A0A425WNV8-F1
#
_cell.length_a   1.000
_cell.length_b   1.000
_cell.length_c   1.000
_cell.angle_alpha   90.00
_cell.angle_beta   90.00
_cell.angle_gamma   90.00
#
_symmetry.space_group_name_H-M   'P 1'
#
loop_
_entity.id
_entity.type
_entity.pdbx_description
1 polymer ?
#
loop_
_entity_poly.entity_id
_entity_poly.type
_entity_poly.pdbx_seq_one_letter_code
_entity_poly.pdbx_strand_id
1 'polypeptide(L)'
;MLFGRKKKVDLADLTLEELRFSTEDLFVLLNGYDGCAVVVNPFKLRLDLVEEKKPERGPWRRAVVDRLAPSGWVDEEGNPNPELECALRALGQMGVGIADKPASRKRTMGVTLGAEGACGVVPAPGGGWQLRPFPDDRSLWPAKFREIFVPRRYPFSPAERGGHVSFAEEGNEGEAFGRALAQGDEATLAVLARRKGVDPEPMVRLSAYMKGGYRGFKAYVQDMTEVEPSYEMGWRWPDGGRGKLRMRQLVAVSKAGALLSFCNAWHEGMSLSLDDPDGEWKRKTAFTSIDFYPSGDLLEALLDIPDYPE
;
A
#
# COMPACT_ATOMS: atom_id res chain seq x y z
N MET A 1 -19.55 27.81 -29.99
CA MET A 1 -18.97 26.85 -29.01
C MET A 1 -20.03 26.56 -27.97
N LEU A 2 -20.54 25.32 -27.94
CA LEU A 2 -21.59 24.89 -27.02
C LEU A 2 -20.99 24.63 -25.64
N PHE A 3 -21.20 25.56 -24.70
CA PHE A 3 -20.98 25.31 -23.28
C PHE A 3 -22.05 24.34 -22.80
N GLY A 4 -21.74 23.04 -22.82
CA GLY A 4 -22.58 22.04 -22.18
C GLY A 4 -22.70 22.37 -20.68
N ARG A 5 -23.89 22.74 -20.23
CA ARG A 5 -24.22 22.80 -18.79
C ARG A 5 -23.84 21.46 -18.19
N LYS A 6 -22.81 21.43 -17.33
CA LYS A 6 -22.56 20.25 -16.48
C LYS A 6 -23.85 20.00 -15.70
N LYS A 7 -24.51 18.87 -15.98
CA LYS A 7 -25.67 18.41 -15.21
C LYS A 7 -25.24 18.39 -13.75
N LYS A 8 -25.92 19.17 -12.89
CA LYS A 8 -25.65 19.15 -11.45
C LYS A 8 -26.06 17.75 -10.97
N VAL A 9 -25.08 16.94 -10.61
CA VAL A 9 -25.31 15.59 -10.08
C VAL A 9 -25.88 15.76 -8.68
N ASP A 10 -27.02 15.14 -8.40
CA ASP A 10 -27.53 15.04 -7.04
C ASP A 10 -26.71 13.99 -6.30
N LEU A 11 -26.12 14.37 -5.17
CA LEU A 11 -25.28 13.44 -4.39
C LEU A 11 -26.13 12.45 -3.59
N ALA A 12 -27.43 12.70 -3.42
CA ALA A 12 -28.34 11.78 -2.74
C ALA A 12 -28.65 10.53 -3.58
N ASP A 13 -28.52 10.62 -4.91
CA ASP A 13 -28.76 9.50 -5.83
C ASP A 13 -27.51 8.65 -6.09
N LEU A 14 -26.34 9.05 -5.57
CA LEU A 14 -25.09 8.33 -5.78
C LEU A 14 -24.97 7.18 -4.78
N THR A 15 -24.34 6.08 -5.20
CA THR A 15 -23.81 5.08 -4.28
C THR A 15 -22.49 5.54 -3.66
N LEU A 16 -22.04 4.90 -2.58
CA LEU A 16 -20.74 5.19 -1.97
C LEU A 16 -19.56 5.03 -2.97
N GLU A 17 -19.64 4.04 -3.87
CA GLU A 17 -18.61 3.82 -4.90
C GLU A 17 -18.59 4.92 -5.98
N GLU A 18 -19.69 5.65 -6.15
CA GLU A 18 -19.80 6.76 -7.09
C GLU A 18 -19.46 8.11 -6.44
N LEU A 19 -19.65 8.21 -5.12
CA LEU A 19 -19.37 9.42 -4.36
C LEU A 19 -17.89 9.81 -4.46
N ARG A 20 -17.67 11.07 -4.80
CA ARG A 20 -16.33 11.65 -4.96
C ARG A 20 -15.90 12.39 -3.70
N PHE A 21 -14.64 12.20 -3.34
CA PHE A 21 -13.94 12.90 -2.27
C PHE A 21 -12.70 13.63 -2.79
N SER A 22 -12.41 14.79 -2.19
CA SER A 22 -11.09 15.42 -2.25
C SER A 22 -10.13 14.76 -1.25
N THR A 23 -8.86 15.13 -1.29
CA THR A 23 -7.90 14.67 -0.27
C THR A 23 -8.22 15.29 1.09
N GLU A 24 -8.66 16.55 1.11
CA GLU A 24 -9.08 17.27 2.32
C GLU A 24 -10.32 16.64 2.95
N ASP A 25 -11.29 16.20 2.13
CA ASP A 25 -12.49 15.51 2.62
C ASP A 25 -12.09 14.24 3.36
N LEU A 26 -11.24 13.41 2.75
CA LEU A 26 -10.79 12.16 3.35
C LEU A 26 -9.91 12.41 4.58
N PHE A 27 -9.10 13.46 4.60
CA PHE A 27 -8.34 13.84 5.80
C PHE A 27 -9.26 14.15 6.99
N VAL A 28 -10.29 14.97 6.76
CA VAL A 28 -11.27 15.34 7.79
C VAL A 28 -12.05 14.13 8.27
N LEU A 29 -12.55 13.32 7.34
CA LEU A 29 -13.41 12.17 7.63
C LEU A 29 -12.65 11.01 8.30
N LEU A 30 -11.40 10.77 7.90
CA LEU A 30 -10.54 9.73 8.51
C LEU A 30 -9.92 10.16 9.83
N ASN A 31 -9.93 11.47 10.12
CA ASN A 31 -9.15 12.10 11.18
C ASN A 31 -7.66 11.73 11.11
N GLY A 32 -7.05 11.86 9.93
CA GLY A 32 -5.64 11.50 9.69
C GLY A 32 -5.42 10.72 8.39
N TYR A 33 -4.42 9.85 8.40
CA TYR A 33 -3.92 9.18 7.18
C TYR A 33 -4.78 7.98 6.76
N ASP A 34 -4.81 7.69 5.46
CA ASP A 34 -5.32 6.41 4.98
C ASP A 34 -4.28 5.30 5.17
N GLY A 35 -4.73 4.08 5.48
CA GLY A 35 -3.87 2.96 5.83
C GLY A 35 -2.99 2.44 4.69
N CYS A 36 -3.25 2.83 3.44
CA CYS A 36 -2.41 2.50 2.27
C CYS A 36 -1.55 3.70 1.79
N ALA A 37 -1.63 4.85 2.47
CA ALA A 37 -0.93 6.08 2.19
C ALA A 37 -1.00 6.51 0.71
N VAL A 38 -2.20 6.45 0.12
CA VAL A 38 -2.48 6.83 -1.27
C VAL A 38 -3.02 8.25 -1.35
N VAL A 39 -4.02 8.56 -0.51
CA VAL A 39 -4.78 9.81 -0.60
C VAL A 39 -4.20 10.86 0.33
N VAL A 40 -4.03 10.47 1.59
CA VAL A 40 -3.54 11.29 2.68
C VAL A 40 -2.15 10.78 3.07
N ASN A 41 -1.14 11.54 2.66
CA ASN A 41 0.24 11.35 3.07
C ASN A 41 1.00 12.68 2.95
N PRO A 42 2.25 12.79 3.48
CA PRO A 42 3.02 14.03 3.49
C PRO A 42 3.30 14.63 2.11
N PHE A 43 3.17 13.84 1.04
CA PHE A 43 3.43 14.29 -0.33
C PHE A 43 2.16 14.72 -1.09
N LYS A 44 0.98 14.45 -0.53
CA LYS A 44 -0.32 14.80 -1.12
C LYS A 44 -1.03 15.93 -0.37
N LEU A 45 -0.71 16.09 0.91
CA LEU A 45 -1.25 17.13 1.77
C LEU A 45 -0.13 18.02 2.30
N ARG A 46 -0.38 19.33 2.37
CA ARG A 46 0.51 20.30 3.02
C ARG A 46 0.36 20.19 4.53
N LEU A 47 1.13 19.29 5.16
CA LEU A 47 1.04 19.05 6.60
C LEU A 47 1.40 20.28 7.42
N ASP A 48 2.35 21.08 6.96
CA ASP A 48 2.69 22.39 7.55
C ASP A 48 1.45 23.28 7.72
N LEU A 49 0.58 23.32 6.69
CA LEU A 49 -0.68 24.06 6.75
C LEU A 49 -1.65 23.47 7.78
N VAL A 50 -1.71 22.13 7.87
CA VAL A 50 -2.58 21.41 8.80
C VAL A 50 -2.18 21.71 10.24
N GLU A 51 -0.88 21.65 10.53
CA GLU A 51 -0.31 21.85 11.86
C GLU A 51 -0.49 23.30 12.34
N GLU A 52 -0.15 24.26 11.49
CA GLU A 52 -0.17 25.68 11.84
C GLU A 52 -1.59 26.26 11.91
N LYS A 53 -2.44 25.93 10.93
CA LYS A 53 -3.74 26.60 10.74
C LYS A 53 -4.94 25.76 11.10
N LYS A 54 -4.75 24.46 11.32
CA LYS A 54 -5.80 23.50 11.68
C LYS A 54 -7.06 23.61 10.81
N PRO A 55 -6.94 23.71 9.47
CA PRO A 55 -8.08 23.90 8.57
C PRO A 55 -9.08 22.74 8.62
N GLU A 56 -8.64 21.54 9.02
CA GLU A 56 -9.46 20.34 9.25
C GLU A 56 -10.50 20.53 10.36
N ARG A 57 -10.29 21.48 11.28
CA ARG A 57 -11.23 21.80 12.36
C ARG A 57 -12.21 22.91 12.01
N GLY A 58 -12.04 23.56 10.86
CA GLY A 58 -12.83 24.74 10.48
C GLY A 58 -13.20 24.72 9.01
N PRO A 59 -12.45 25.42 8.15
CA PRO A 59 -12.82 25.60 6.75
C PRO A 59 -13.02 24.29 5.98
N TRP A 60 -12.20 23.26 6.20
CA TRP A 60 -12.37 21.98 5.50
C TRP A 60 -13.56 21.19 6.04
N ARG A 61 -13.73 21.12 7.36
CA ARG A 61 -14.91 20.46 7.97
C ARG A 61 -16.22 21.10 7.52
N ARG A 62 -16.29 22.43 7.48
CA ARG A 62 -17.46 23.14 6.94
C ARG A 62 -17.70 22.78 5.47
N ALA A 63 -16.65 22.76 4.65
CA ALA A 63 -16.78 22.39 3.24
C ALA A 63 -17.29 20.94 3.04
N VAL A 64 -16.89 20.00 3.92
CA VAL A 64 -17.40 18.63 3.93
C VAL A 64 -18.90 18.62 4.27
N VAL A 65 -19.29 19.26 5.38
CA VAL A 65 -20.69 19.36 5.83
C VAL A 65 -21.57 20.01 4.76
N ASP A 66 -21.19 21.20 4.29
CA ASP A 66 -21.94 21.96 3.27
C ASP A 66 -22.20 21.13 1.99
N ARG A 67 -21.27 20.23 1.67
CA ARG A 67 -21.34 19.40 0.47
C ARG A 67 -22.10 18.09 0.68
N LEU A 68 -21.90 17.42 1.81
CA LEU A 68 -22.34 16.03 2.03
C LEU A 68 -23.59 15.92 2.92
N ALA A 69 -23.82 16.87 3.83
CA ALA A 69 -24.96 16.83 4.73
C ALA A 69 -26.32 16.91 4.02
N PRO A 70 -26.51 17.75 2.96
CA PRO A 70 -27.79 17.79 2.23
C PRO A 70 -28.22 16.45 1.62
N SER A 71 -27.27 15.52 1.43
CA SER A 71 -27.52 14.20 0.85
C SER A 71 -27.45 13.08 1.90
N GLY A 72 -27.31 13.41 3.19
CA GLY A 72 -27.31 12.43 4.28
C GLY A 72 -26.06 11.56 4.36
N TRP A 73 -24.98 11.92 3.67
CA TRP A 73 -23.70 11.21 3.76
C TRP A 73 -22.96 11.53 5.06
N VAL A 74 -23.18 12.73 5.59
CA VAL A 74 -22.74 13.16 6.92
C VAL A 74 -23.87 13.90 7.62
N ASP A 75 -23.80 14.05 8.95
CA ASP A 75 -24.69 14.93 9.72
C ASP A 75 -24.20 16.40 9.73
N GLU A 76 -24.88 17.25 10.50
CA GLU A 76 -24.57 18.69 10.61
C GLU A 76 -23.22 18.93 11.30
N GLU A 77 -22.75 17.99 12.11
CA GLU A 77 -21.45 17.99 12.79
C GLU A 77 -20.32 17.41 11.90
N GLY A 78 -20.69 16.77 10.79
CA GLY A 78 -19.78 16.14 9.84
C GLY A 78 -19.42 14.70 10.18
N ASN A 79 -20.21 14.01 11.01
CA ASN A 79 -20.06 12.59 11.26
C ASN A 79 -20.68 11.80 10.10
N PRO A 80 -19.98 10.78 9.56
CA PRO A 80 -20.47 9.99 8.44
C PRO A 80 -21.69 9.14 8.82
N ASN A 81 -22.54 8.85 7.83
CA ASN A 81 -23.56 7.82 7.98
C ASN A 81 -22.92 6.41 8.13
N PRO A 82 -23.67 5.38 8.56
CA PRO A 82 -23.09 4.07 8.85
C PRO A 82 -22.35 3.39 7.69
N GLU A 83 -22.83 3.57 6.46
CA GLU A 83 -22.20 2.98 5.26
C GLU A 83 -20.83 3.62 5.01
N LEU A 84 -20.78 4.96 5.02
CA LEU A 84 -19.54 5.71 4.85
C LEU A 84 -18.59 5.49 6.04
N GLU A 85 -19.11 5.46 7.26
CA GLU A 85 -18.33 5.20 8.48
C GLU A 85 -17.61 3.85 8.40
N CYS A 86 -18.31 2.79 7.99
CA CYS A 86 -17.74 1.46 7.83
C CYS A 86 -16.56 1.47 6.84
N ALA A 87 -16.74 2.09 5.67
CA ALA A 87 -15.67 2.19 4.66
C ALA A 87 -14.48 3.04 5.13
N LEU A 88 -14.73 4.11 5.89
CA LEU A 88 -13.68 4.97 6.45
C LEU A 88 -12.91 4.27 7.57
N ARG A 89 -13.59 3.54 8.46
CA ARG A 89 -12.93 2.71 9.50
C ARG A 89 -12.01 1.68 8.86
N ALA A 90 -12.51 0.96 7.86
CA ALA A 90 -11.71 -0.02 7.12
C ALA A 90 -10.52 0.60 6.39
N LEU A 91 -10.68 1.79 5.78
CA LEU A 91 -9.60 2.48 5.09
C LEU A 91 -8.54 3.04 6.05
N GLY A 92 -8.98 3.55 7.21
CA GLY A 92 -8.15 4.25 8.18
C GLY A 92 -7.48 3.37 9.25
N GLN A 93 -7.86 2.11 9.38
CA GLN A 93 -7.31 1.23 10.40
C GLN A 93 -5.79 0.99 10.25
N MET A 94 -5.15 0.59 11.36
CA MET A 94 -3.82 0.01 11.35
C MET A 94 -3.92 -1.45 10.93
N GLY A 95 -3.61 -1.71 9.66
CA GLY A 95 -3.74 -3.02 9.03
C GLY A 95 -2.70 -3.20 7.93
N VAL A 96 -3.00 -4.05 6.96
CA VAL A 96 -2.14 -4.22 5.78
C VAL A 96 -2.59 -3.26 4.67
N GLY A 97 -1.72 -2.31 4.34
CA GLY A 97 -1.91 -1.36 3.24
C GLY A 97 -1.16 -1.81 1.98
N ILE A 98 -1.86 -1.90 0.86
CA ILE A 98 -1.30 -2.23 -0.46
C ILE A 98 -1.48 -1.02 -1.37
N ALA A 99 -0.43 -0.56 -2.05
CA ALA A 99 -0.50 0.53 -3.02
C ALA A 99 0.14 0.18 -4.35
N ASP A 100 -0.36 0.80 -5.43
CA ASP A 100 0.02 0.46 -6.80
C ASP A 100 1.40 0.96 -7.25
N LYS A 101 2.10 1.70 -6.38
CA LYS A 101 3.46 2.23 -6.60
C LYS A 101 4.27 2.28 -5.29
N PRO A 102 5.58 1.98 -5.34
CA PRO A 102 6.51 2.18 -4.23
C PRO A 102 6.49 3.59 -3.64
N ALA A 103 6.73 4.60 -4.50
CA ALA A 103 6.87 5.97 -4.05
C ALA A 103 5.52 6.63 -3.73
N SER A 104 5.33 7.08 -2.49
CA SER A 104 4.08 7.67 -1.98
C SER A 104 3.51 8.77 -2.86
N ARG A 105 4.35 9.70 -3.35
CA ARG A 105 3.93 10.77 -4.28
C ARG A 105 3.30 10.26 -5.60
N LYS A 106 3.69 9.06 -6.05
CA LYS A 106 3.25 8.45 -7.31
C LYS A 106 2.09 7.47 -7.14
N ARG A 107 1.70 7.13 -5.91
CA ARG A 107 0.57 6.24 -5.65
C ARG A 107 -0.72 6.86 -6.20
N THR A 108 -1.52 6.01 -6.82
CA THR A 108 -2.80 6.40 -7.47
C THR A 108 -3.96 5.54 -7.01
N MET A 109 -3.71 4.36 -6.46
CA MET A 109 -4.74 3.55 -5.83
C MET A 109 -4.12 2.60 -4.82
N GLY A 110 -4.94 2.09 -3.92
CA GLY A 110 -4.55 1.13 -2.91
C GLY A 110 -5.73 0.56 -2.16
N VAL A 111 -5.43 -0.36 -1.25
CA VAL A 111 -6.38 -1.06 -0.40
C VAL A 111 -5.79 -1.16 0.99
N THR A 112 -6.60 -0.91 2.01
CA THR A 112 -6.29 -1.26 3.41
C THR A 112 -7.13 -2.48 3.79
N LEU A 113 -6.53 -3.47 4.45
CA LEU A 113 -7.18 -4.68 4.94
C LEU A 113 -6.87 -4.88 6.43
N GLY A 114 -7.85 -5.31 7.22
CA GLY A 114 -7.63 -5.61 8.64
C GLY A 114 -8.87 -6.07 9.40
N ALA A 115 -8.86 -5.88 10.71
CA ALA A 115 -9.93 -6.32 11.61
C ALA A 115 -11.25 -5.59 11.35
N GLU A 116 -11.20 -4.33 10.95
CA GLU A 116 -12.36 -3.47 10.66
C GLU A 116 -12.91 -3.67 9.24
N GLY A 117 -12.45 -4.70 8.52
CA GLY A 117 -12.82 -4.98 7.13
C GLY A 117 -11.73 -4.56 6.14
N ALA A 118 -12.11 -4.33 4.88
CA ALA A 118 -11.21 -3.85 3.85
C ALA A 118 -11.86 -2.77 2.98
N CYS A 119 -11.06 -1.79 2.56
CA CYS A 119 -11.53 -0.71 1.70
C CYS A 119 -10.44 -0.28 0.74
N GLY A 120 -10.80 -0.21 -0.53
CA GLY A 120 -9.98 0.34 -1.59
C GLY A 120 -10.23 1.82 -1.82
N VAL A 121 -9.25 2.49 -2.41
CA VAL A 121 -9.38 3.86 -2.89
C VAL A 121 -8.79 4.00 -4.28
N VAL A 122 -9.54 4.63 -5.17
CA VAL A 122 -9.18 4.78 -6.59
C VAL A 122 -9.43 6.21 -7.07
N PRO A 123 -8.78 6.66 -8.17
CA PRO A 123 -9.05 7.98 -8.73
C PRO A 123 -10.47 8.07 -9.26
N ALA A 124 -11.19 9.14 -8.91
CA ALA A 124 -12.52 9.40 -9.45
C ALA A 124 -12.43 10.01 -10.87
N PRO A 125 -13.38 9.72 -11.76
CA PRO A 125 -13.51 10.45 -13.02
C PRO A 125 -13.61 11.96 -12.79
N GLY A 126 -12.77 12.73 -13.48
CA GLY A 126 -12.74 14.19 -13.33
C GLY A 126 -11.98 14.72 -12.10
N GLY A 127 -11.19 13.87 -11.43
CA GLY A 127 -10.32 14.23 -10.31
C GLY A 127 -10.89 13.82 -8.95
N GLY A 128 -10.04 13.76 -7.91
CA GLY A 128 -10.42 13.28 -6.58
C GLY A 128 -10.40 11.76 -6.48
N TRP A 129 -11.13 11.23 -5.50
CA TRP A 129 -11.07 9.83 -5.06
C TRP A 129 -12.46 9.23 -4.90
N GLN A 130 -12.56 7.92 -5.12
CA GLN A 130 -13.72 7.12 -4.77
C GLN A 130 -13.30 5.96 -3.88
N LEU A 131 -14.18 5.59 -2.96
CA LEU A 131 -13.99 4.44 -2.09
C LEU A 131 -14.50 3.17 -2.79
N ARG A 132 -13.92 2.03 -2.44
CA ARG A 132 -14.27 0.70 -2.93
C ARG A 132 -14.33 -0.24 -1.73
N PRO A 133 -15.42 -0.20 -0.94
CA PRO A 133 -15.57 -1.09 0.20
C PRO A 133 -15.56 -2.55 -0.26
N PHE A 134 -14.94 -3.42 0.53
CA PHE A 134 -14.98 -4.86 0.30
C PHE A 134 -16.20 -5.46 0.98
N PRO A 135 -16.73 -6.59 0.47
CA PRO A 135 -17.78 -7.31 1.17
C PRO A 135 -17.30 -7.86 2.51
N ASP A 136 -18.21 -8.05 3.46
CA ASP A 136 -17.90 -8.63 4.78
C ASP A 136 -17.36 -10.07 4.67
N ASP A 137 -17.83 -10.82 3.68
CA ASP A 137 -17.32 -12.16 3.38
C ASP A 137 -15.91 -12.08 2.80
N ARG A 138 -14.93 -12.44 3.64
CA ARG A 138 -13.50 -12.45 3.30
C ARG A 138 -13.16 -13.39 2.14
N SER A 139 -13.96 -14.41 1.88
CA SER A 139 -13.72 -15.32 0.74
C SER A 139 -13.89 -14.61 -0.62
N LEU A 140 -14.61 -13.49 -0.65
CA LEU A 140 -14.83 -12.67 -1.84
C LEU A 140 -13.75 -11.59 -2.04
N TRP A 141 -12.85 -11.39 -1.06
CA TRP A 141 -11.83 -10.34 -1.12
C TRP A 141 -10.86 -10.49 -2.28
N PRO A 142 -10.35 -11.68 -2.65
CA PRO A 142 -9.50 -11.82 -3.82
C PRO A 142 -10.17 -11.32 -5.11
N ALA A 143 -11.46 -11.63 -5.30
CA ALA A 143 -12.22 -11.18 -6.45
C ALA A 143 -12.39 -9.65 -6.45
N LYS A 144 -12.80 -9.06 -5.31
CA LYS A 144 -12.96 -7.60 -5.17
C LYS A 144 -11.64 -6.87 -5.36
N PHE A 145 -10.53 -7.40 -4.83
CA PHE A 145 -9.19 -6.86 -5.04
C PHE A 145 -8.82 -6.81 -6.52
N ARG A 146 -9.20 -7.83 -7.31
CA ARG A 146 -8.96 -7.87 -8.75
C ARG A 146 -9.80 -6.88 -9.56
N GLU A 147 -10.87 -6.30 -9.01
CA GLU A 147 -11.57 -5.17 -9.64
C GLU A 147 -10.71 -3.89 -9.61
N ILE A 148 -9.89 -3.72 -8.57
CA ILE A 148 -8.99 -2.58 -8.40
C ILE A 148 -7.65 -2.85 -9.10
N PHE A 149 -7.03 -3.99 -8.78
CA PHE A 149 -5.78 -4.47 -9.37
C PHE A 149 -6.06 -5.36 -10.58
N VAL A 150 -6.63 -4.75 -11.62
CA VAL A 150 -7.12 -5.46 -12.81
C VAL A 150 -6.03 -6.29 -13.49
N PRO A 151 -6.29 -7.57 -13.85
CA PRO A 151 -5.28 -8.49 -14.38
C PRO A 151 -4.52 -7.98 -15.60
N ARG A 152 -5.17 -7.17 -16.46
CA ARG A 152 -4.52 -6.58 -17.64
C ARG A 152 -3.36 -5.65 -17.27
N ARG A 153 -3.46 -4.93 -16.14
CA ARG A 153 -2.45 -3.98 -15.65
C ARG A 153 -1.55 -4.60 -14.58
N TYR A 154 -2.08 -5.56 -13.82
CA TYR A 154 -1.43 -6.27 -12.72
C TYR A 154 -1.50 -7.79 -12.93
N PRO A 155 -0.88 -8.31 -14.01
CA PRO A 155 -0.90 -9.74 -14.26
C PRO A 155 -0.12 -10.46 -13.16
N PHE A 156 -0.53 -11.67 -12.80
CA PHE A 156 0.23 -12.54 -11.92
C PHE A 156 -0.13 -13.97 -12.26
N SER A 157 0.87 -14.79 -12.59
CA SER A 157 0.70 -16.20 -12.95
C SER A 157 1.27 -17.05 -11.82
N PRO A 158 0.77 -18.28 -11.61
CA PRO A 158 1.34 -19.16 -10.60
C PRO A 158 2.79 -19.54 -10.95
N ALA A 159 3.63 -19.66 -9.92
CA ALA A 159 4.93 -20.28 -10.04
C ALA A 159 4.78 -21.80 -10.18
N GLU A 160 5.73 -22.46 -10.85
CA GLU A 160 5.74 -23.93 -10.93
C GLU A 160 5.87 -24.61 -9.56
N ARG A 161 6.50 -23.93 -8.60
CA ARG A 161 6.73 -24.40 -7.24
C ARG A 161 6.93 -23.23 -6.29
N GLY A 162 6.67 -23.48 -5.01
CA GLY A 162 6.87 -22.50 -3.95
C GLY A 162 8.34 -22.38 -3.57
N GLY A 163 8.74 -21.21 -3.09
CA GLY A 163 10.09 -20.97 -2.60
C GLY A 163 10.26 -19.58 -2.04
N HIS A 164 11.14 -19.45 -1.06
CA HIS A 164 11.52 -18.19 -0.44
C HIS A 164 13.04 -18.15 -0.31
N VAL A 165 13.63 -16.98 -0.57
CA VAL A 165 15.02 -16.70 -0.22
C VAL A 165 15.15 -15.23 0.14
N SER A 166 15.96 -14.94 1.16
CA SER A 166 16.20 -13.59 1.65
C SER A 166 17.69 -13.32 1.90
N PHE A 167 18.06 -12.06 1.73
CA PHE A 167 19.41 -11.56 1.89
C PHE A 167 19.36 -10.25 2.68
N ALA A 168 19.89 -10.26 3.91
CA ALA A 168 20.10 -9.03 4.66
C ALA A 168 20.95 -8.04 3.84
N GLU A 169 20.69 -6.74 3.99
CA GLU A 169 21.52 -5.70 3.37
C GLU A 169 22.93 -5.70 3.98
N GLU A 170 23.06 -6.05 5.27
CA GLU A 170 24.33 -6.27 5.93
C GLU A 170 25.06 -7.51 5.36
N GLY A 171 26.35 -7.36 5.03
CA GLY A 171 27.19 -8.47 4.57
C GLY A 171 27.39 -8.61 3.06
N ASN A 172 27.00 -7.62 2.25
CA ASN A 172 27.20 -7.52 0.79
C ASN A 172 26.51 -8.62 -0.07
N GLU A 173 25.89 -9.66 0.52
CA GLU A 173 25.23 -10.72 -0.24
C GLU A 173 24.02 -10.22 -1.03
N GLY A 174 23.20 -9.34 -0.44
CA GLY A 174 22.05 -8.73 -1.14
C GLY A 174 22.47 -7.91 -2.36
N GLU A 175 23.57 -7.17 -2.26
CA GLU A 175 24.12 -6.45 -3.41
C GLU A 175 24.67 -7.39 -4.49
N ALA A 176 25.42 -8.42 -4.09
CA ALA A 176 25.96 -9.42 -5.00
C ALA A 176 24.83 -10.14 -5.74
N PHE A 177 23.77 -10.49 -5.03
CA PHE A 177 22.55 -11.06 -5.57
C PHE A 177 21.89 -10.12 -6.59
N GLY A 178 21.66 -8.85 -6.24
CA GLY A 178 21.05 -7.87 -7.14
C GLY A 178 21.87 -7.65 -8.43
N ARG A 179 23.20 -7.59 -8.32
CA ARG A 179 24.12 -7.51 -9.47
C ARG A 179 24.03 -8.77 -10.34
N ALA A 180 24.08 -9.95 -9.73
CA ALA A 180 24.02 -11.22 -10.45
C ALA A 180 22.69 -11.39 -11.20
N LEU A 181 21.55 -11.03 -10.58
CA LEU A 181 20.25 -10.99 -11.25
C LEU A 181 20.24 -10.06 -12.46
N ALA A 182 20.77 -8.84 -12.31
CA ALA A 182 20.75 -7.84 -13.37
C ALA A 182 21.63 -8.23 -14.57
N GLN A 183 22.74 -8.92 -14.31
CA GLN A 183 23.69 -9.39 -15.32
C GLN A 183 23.31 -10.74 -15.94
N GLY A 184 22.44 -11.52 -15.27
CA GLY A 184 22.17 -12.90 -15.64
C GLY A 184 23.34 -13.83 -15.32
N ASP A 185 24.04 -13.59 -14.21
CA ASP A 185 25.15 -14.42 -13.75
C ASP A 185 24.62 -15.65 -13.00
N GLU A 186 24.27 -16.68 -13.78
CA GLU A 186 23.70 -17.93 -13.27
C GLU A 186 24.63 -18.65 -12.28
N ALA A 187 25.95 -18.56 -12.48
CA ALA A 187 26.92 -19.23 -11.62
C ALA A 187 26.93 -18.59 -10.22
N THR A 188 26.96 -17.25 -10.15
CA THR A 188 26.88 -16.53 -8.87
C THR A 188 25.54 -16.76 -8.19
N LEU A 189 24.43 -16.71 -8.93
CA LEU A 189 23.10 -17.00 -8.38
C LEU A 189 23.02 -18.41 -7.80
N ALA A 190 23.59 -19.41 -8.48
CA ALA A 190 23.59 -20.78 -8.00
C ALA A 190 24.43 -20.97 -6.73
N VAL A 191 25.55 -20.25 -6.61
CA VAL A 191 26.38 -20.26 -5.39
C VAL A 191 25.62 -19.63 -4.22
N LEU A 192 24.99 -18.47 -4.43
CA LEU A 192 24.22 -17.77 -3.39
C LEU A 192 23.02 -18.61 -2.91
N ALA A 193 22.28 -19.22 -3.83
CA ALA A 193 21.17 -20.11 -3.51
C ALA A 193 21.61 -21.31 -2.64
N ARG A 194 22.69 -22.00 -3.03
CA ARG A 194 23.22 -23.14 -2.29
C ARG A 194 23.70 -22.76 -0.89
N ARG A 195 24.27 -21.57 -0.71
CA ARG A 195 24.66 -21.05 0.63
C ARG A 195 23.45 -20.85 1.54
N LYS A 196 22.30 -20.49 0.96
CA LYS A 196 21.02 -20.38 1.68
C LYS A 196 20.28 -21.72 1.80
N GLY A 197 20.86 -22.82 1.33
CA GLY A 197 20.24 -24.14 1.37
C GLY A 197 19.03 -24.30 0.45
N VAL A 198 18.86 -23.42 -0.54
CA VAL A 198 17.72 -23.45 -1.47
C VAL A 198 18.13 -23.94 -2.86
N ASP A 199 17.16 -24.46 -3.61
CA ASP A 199 17.37 -24.84 -5.01
C ASP A 199 17.77 -23.60 -5.84
N PRO A 200 18.90 -23.63 -6.56
CA PRO A 200 19.32 -22.51 -7.40
C PRO A 200 18.43 -22.22 -8.61
N GLU A 201 17.68 -23.22 -9.09
CA GLU A 201 16.98 -23.16 -10.37
C GLU A 201 15.95 -22.01 -10.46
N PRO A 202 15.09 -21.73 -9.45
CA PRO A 202 14.11 -20.64 -9.55
C PRO A 202 14.78 -19.26 -9.65
N MET A 203 15.89 -19.06 -8.94
CA MET A 203 16.67 -17.81 -8.99
C MET A 203 17.38 -17.64 -10.33
N VAL A 204 17.97 -18.71 -10.85
CA VAL A 204 18.61 -18.72 -12.18
C VAL A 204 17.56 -18.39 -13.25
N ARG A 205 16.39 -19.04 -13.19
CA ARG A 205 15.28 -18.76 -14.11
C ARG A 205 14.77 -17.34 -14.00
N LEU A 206 14.68 -16.78 -12.79
CA LEU A 206 14.28 -15.39 -12.56
C LEU A 206 15.19 -14.40 -13.29
N SER A 207 16.50 -14.68 -13.35
CA SER A 207 17.49 -13.81 -14.01
C SER A 207 17.21 -13.60 -15.51
N ALA A 208 16.63 -14.61 -16.19
CA ALA A 208 16.24 -14.52 -17.59
C ALA A 208 15.16 -13.45 -17.85
N TYR A 209 14.30 -13.19 -16.87
CA TYR A 209 13.30 -12.12 -16.93
C TYR A 209 13.87 -10.75 -16.53
N MET A 210 14.86 -10.74 -15.64
CA MET A 210 15.42 -9.53 -15.03
C MET A 210 16.51 -8.85 -15.86
N LYS A 211 17.14 -9.59 -16.78
CA LYS A 211 18.19 -9.11 -17.68
C LYS A 211 17.75 -7.85 -18.44
N GLY A 212 18.49 -6.75 -18.28
CA GLY A 212 18.21 -5.49 -18.99
C GLY A 212 17.11 -4.61 -18.37
N GLY A 213 16.63 -4.93 -17.16
CA GLY A 213 15.70 -4.08 -16.41
C GLY A 213 14.23 -4.44 -16.67
N TYR A 214 13.72 -5.37 -15.87
CA TYR A 214 12.35 -5.85 -15.98
C TYR A 214 11.31 -4.78 -15.67
N ARG A 215 10.27 -4.71 -16.51
CA ARG A 215 9.16 -3.74 -16.44
C ARG A 215 7.89 -4.35 -15.85
N GLY A 216 8.03 -5.29 -14.90
CA GLY A 216 6.90 -5.79 -14.12
C GLY A 216 6.13 -4.66 -13.44
N PHE A 217 4.91 -4.96 -13.00
CA PHE A 217 4.22 -4.00 -12.16
C PHE A 217 4.96 -3.91 -10.82
N LYS A 218 4.95 -2.70 -10.27
CA LYS A 218 5.52 -2.42 -8.96
C LYS A 218 4.40 -2.20 -7.99
N ALA A 219 4.60 -2.60 -6.75
CA ALA A 219 3.67 -2.30 -5.67
C ALA A 219 4.44 -1.95 -4.40
N TYR A 220 3.69 -1.46 -3.44
CA TYR A 220 4.13 -1.27 -2.08
C TYR A 220 3.16 -1.98 -1.16
N VAL A 221 3.69 -2.66 -0.16
CA VAL A 221 2.90 -3.21 0.92
C VAL A 221 3.50 -2.74 2.23
N GLN A 222 2.65 -2.36 3.16
CA GLN A 222 3.01 -2.10 4.55
C GLN A 222 2.06 -2.87 5.45
N ASP A 223 2.58 -3.57 6.44
CA ASP A 223 1.81 -4.19 7.50
C ASP A 223 2.03 -3.41 8.80
N MET A 224 0.93 -2.83 9.25
CA MET A 224 0.86 -2.02 10.45
C MET A 224 -0.05 -2.67 11.51
N THR A 225 -0.40 -3.94 11.38
CA THR A 225 -1.30 -4.64 12.32
C THR A 225 -0.78 -4.65 13.76
N GLU A 226 0.54 -4.57 13.94
CA GLU A 226 1.22 -4.48 15.24
C GLU A 226 1.77 -3.07 15.54
N VAL A 227 1.23 -2.02 14.87
CA VAL A 227 1.63 -0.63 15.10
C VAL A 227 0.51 0.13 15.80
N GLU A 228 0.85 0.75 16.93
CA GLU A 228 0.04 1.78 17.57
C GLU A 228 0.34 3.14 16.91
N PRO A 229 -0.66 3.84 16.34
CA PRO A 229 -0.43 5.11 15.69
C PRO A 229 -0.25 6.24 16.72
N SER A 230 0.51 7.26 16.35
CA SER A 230 0.59 8.49 17.15
C SER A 230 -0.61 9.40 16.90
N TYR A 231 -0.99 10.15 17.93
CA TYR A 231 -1.99 11.21 17.89
C TYR A 231 -1.43 12.55 18.40
N GLU A 232 -0.11 12.69 18.52
CA GLU A 232 0.53 13.91 19.03
C GLU A 232 0.17 15.15 18.20
N MET A 233 -0.06 14.96 16.90
CA MET A 233 -0.49 16.01 15.97
C MET A 233 -2.00 16.33 16.04
N GLY A 234 -2.74 15.60 16.88
CA GLY A 234 -4.20 15.71 17.03
C GLY A 234 -5.02 14.93 16.01
N TRP A 235 -4.37 14.13 15.17
CA TRP A 235 -4.94 13.23 14.17
C TRP A 235 -4.07 11.98 14.05
N ARG A 236 -4.59 10.90 13.47
CA ARG A 236 -3.91 9.61 13.36
C ARG A 236 -2.69 9.70 12.42
N TRP A 237 -1.50 9.50 12.97
CA TRP A 237 -0.22 9.55 12.28
C TRP A 237 0.55 8.22 12.42
N PRO A 238 0.59 7.39 11.37
CA PRO A 238 1.30 6.11 11.40
C PRO A 238 2.82 6.25 11.59
N ASP A 239 3.47 7.23 10.95
CA ASP A 239 4.94 7.34 10.97
C ASP A 239 5.51 7.78 12.33
N GLY A 240 4.69 8.40 13.19
CA GLY A 240 5.04 8.70 14.57
C GLY A 240 4.71 7.59 15.56
N GLY A 241 4.16 6.47 15.06
CA GLY A 241 3.69 5.35 15.88
C GLY A 241 4.81 4.53 16.52
N ARG A 242 4.40 3.46 17.22
CA ARG A 242 5.31 2.49 17.86
C ARG A 242 4.82 1.07 17.60
N GLY A 243 5.73 0.10 17.62
CA GLY A 243 5.41 -1.31 17.43
C GLY A 243 6.20 -1.93 16.28
N LYS A 244 5.66 -3.01 15.69
CA LYS A 244 6.33 -3.71 14.58
C LYS A 244 5.73 -3.30 13.25
N LEU A 245 6.58 -2.87 12.34
CA LEU A 245 6.22 -2.44 11.00
C LEU A 245 6.95 -3.33 9.99
N ARG A 246 6.23 -3.90 9.05
CA ARG A 246 6.85 -4.60 7.90
C ARG A 246 6.49 -3.89 6.63
N MET A 247 7.48 -3.58 5.82
CA MET A 247 7.28 -2.92 4.53
C MET A 247 7.97 -3.72 3.45
N ARG A 248 7.34 -3.77 2.27
CA ARG A 248 7.97 -4.29 1.06
C ARG A 248 7.63 -3.43 -0.15
N GLN A 249 8.68 -2.93 -0.79
CA GLN A 249 8.61 -2.39 -2.14
C GLN A 249 8.95 -3.52 -3.10
N LEU A 250 8.09 -3.79 -4.08
CA LEU A 250 8.28 -4.98 -4.91
C LEU A 250 8.16 -4.72 -6.40
N VAL A 251 8.75 -5.65 -7.15
CA VAL A 251 8.52 -5.86 -8.58
C VAL A 251 7.96 -7.27 -8.74
N ALA A 252 6.75 -7.37 -9.29
CA ALA A 252 6.15 -8.67 -9.58
C ALA A 252 6.62 -9.17 -10.94
N VAL A 253 7.38 -10.26 -10.94
CA VAL A 253 7.78 -11.01 -12.14
C VAL A 253 6.67 -12.01 -12.46
N SER A 254 5.57 -11.47 -12.99
CA SER A 254 4.30 -12.17 -13.17
C SER A 254 4.42 -13.51 -13.88
N LYS A 255 5.28 -13.61 -14.91
CA LYS A 255 5.48 -14.84 -15.68
C LYS A 255 6.19 -15.95 -14.91
N ALA A 256 6.93 -15.59 -13.87
CA ALA A 256 7.60 -16.53 -12.98
C ALA A 256 6.79 -16.82 -11.71
N GLY A 257 5.63 -16.16 -11.52
CA GLY A 257 4.89 -16.18 -10.26
C GLY A 257 5.71 -15.71 -9.07
N ALA A 258 6.65 -14.79 -9.31
CA ALA A 258 7.63 -14.39 -8.33
C ALA A 258 7.49 -12.91 -7.96
N LEU A 259 7.77 -12.59 -6.71
CA LEU A 259 7.87 -11.23 -6.19
C LEU A 259 9.31 -11.00 -5.75
N LEU A 260 9.98 -10.02 -6.38
CA LEU A 260 11.26 -9.51 -5.92
C LEU A 260 10.99 -8.28 -5.06
N SER A 261 11.36 -8.37 -3.79
CA SER A 261 11.01 -7.35 -2.79
C SER A 261 12.25 -6.75 -2.15
N PHE A 262 12.22 -5.44 -1.98
CA PHE A 262 13.08 -4.69 -1.08
C PHE A 262 12.27 -4.41 0.18
N CYS A 263 12.65 -5.08 1.26
CA CYS A 263 11.90 -5.15 2.48
C CYS A 263 12.58 -4.34 3.58
N ASN A 264 11.77 -3.90 4.53
CA ASN A 264 12.22 -3.40 5.82
C ASN A 264 11.30 -3.98 6.90
N ALA A 265 11.88 -4.60 7.91
CA ALA A 265 11.13 -5.15 9.05
C ALA A 265 11.61 -4.52 10.36
N TRP A 266 10.81 -3.61 10.90
CA TRP A 266 11.03 -3.05 12.22
C TRP A 266 10.47 -3.97 13.30
N HIS A 267 11.23 -4.11 14.37
CA HIS A 267 10.85 -4.87 15.55
C HIS A 267 10.89 -3.99 16.80
N GLU A 268 10.35 -4.52 17.88
CA GLU A 268 10.34 -3.87 19.19
C GLU A 268 11.77 -3.49 19.61
N GLY A 269 11.96 -2.24 20.04
CA GLY A 269 13.28 -1.66 20.35
C GLY A 269 13.91 -0.82 19.24
N MET A 270 13.34 -0.76 18.04
CA MET A 270 13.76 0.16 16.98
C MET A 270 12.77 1.31 16.80
N SER A 271 13.28 2.51 16.51
CA SER A 271 12.46 3.66 16.17
C SER A 271 11.77 3.42 14.83
N LEU A 272 10.46 3.69 14.75
CA LEU A 272 9.71 3.72 13.49
C LEU A 272 9.93 5.01 12.69
N SER A 273 10.74 5.95 13.22
CA SER A 273 11.11 7.16 12.49
C SER A 273 11.71 6.81 11.14
N LEU A 274 11.13 7.38 10.08
CA LEU A 274 11.64 7.23 8.71
C LEU A 274 12.91 8.08 8.46
N ASP A 275 13.27 8.96 9.40
CA ASP A 275 14.52 9.71 9.33
C ASP A 275 15.69 8.78 9.72
N ASP A 276 16.59 8.50 8.75
CA ASP A 276 17.80 7.70 8.92
C ASP A 276 19.07 8.46 8.54
N PRO A 277 19.45 9.52 9.27
CA PRO A 277 20.59 10.33 8.87
C PRO A 277 21.89 9.50 8.76
N ASP A 278 22.03 8.46 9.57
CA ASP A 278 23.24 7.61 9.64
C ASP A 278 23.08 6.24 8.94
N GLY A 279 21.93 5.98 8.31
CA GLY A 279 21.61 4.72 7.64
C GLY A 279 21.55 3.50 8.56
N GLU A 280 21.45 3.70 9.88
CA GLU A 280 21.63 2.66 10.88
C GLU A 280 20.45 1.70 10.90
N TRP A 281 19.22 2.21 10.97
CA TRP A 281 18.06 1.33 10.97
C TRP A 281 17.89 0.67 9.61
N LYS A 282 18.22 1.35 8.50
CA LYS A 282 18.20 0.72 7.19
C LYS A 282 19.11 -0.51 7.18
N ARG A 283 20.35 -0.42 7.68
CA ARG A 283 21.24 -1.59 7.77
C ARG A 283 20.67 -2.73 8.61
N LYS A 284 19.96 -2.42 9.69
CA LYS A 284 19.42 -3.41 10.65
C LYS A 284 18.06 -4.00 10.28
N THR A 285 17.32 -3.35 9.38
CA THR A 285 15.94 -3.74 9.04
C THR A 285 15.80 -4.15 7.59
N ALA A 286 16.71 -3.71 6.71
CA ALA A 286 16.57 -3.87 5.28
C ALA A 286 17.09 -5.22 4.81
N PHE A 287 16.33 -5.84 3.91
CA PHE A 287 16.72 -7.07 3.26
C PHE A 287 16.04 -7.17 1.89
N THR A 288 16.60 -7.98 1.02
CA THR A 288 15.95 -8.36 -0.25
C THR A 288 15.33 -9.73 -0.08
N SER A 289 14.08 -9.91 -0.52
CA SER A 289 13.44 -11.23 -0.61
C SER A 289 13.06 -11.57 -2.06
N ILE A 290 13.03 -12.86 -2.35
CA ILE A 290 12.36 -13.41 -3.53
C ILE A 290 11.41 -14.48 -3.05
N ASP A 291 10.17 -14.36 -3.51
CA ASP A 291 9.07 -15.23 -3.11
C ASP A 291 8.39 -15.78 -4.36
N PHE A 292 8.23 -17.10 -4.45
CA PHE A 292 7.57 -17.80 -5.56
C PHE A 292 6.24 -18.40 -5.08
N TYR A 293 5.14 -18.06 -5.77
CA TYR A 293 3.78 -18.35 -5.31
C TYR A 293 3.03 -19.30 -6.26
N PRO A 294 2.78 -20.56 -5.86
CA PRO A 294 2.07 -21.54 -6.69
C PRO A 294 0.57 -21.27 -6.87
N SER A 295 -0.07 -20.54 -5.96
CA SER A 295 -1.52 -20.29 -6.03
C SER A 295 -1.90 -19.39 -7.20
N GLY A 296 -1.01 -18.47 -7.58
CA GLY A 296 -1.29 -17.42 -8.55
C GLY A 296 -2.27 -16.36 -8.05
N ASP A 297 -2.70 -16.43 -6.78
CA ASP A 297 -3.48 -15.37 -6.15
C ASP A 297 -2.54 -14.20 -5.80
N LEU A 298 -2.82 -13.05 -6.41
CA LEU A 298 -2.00 -11.87 -6.18
C LEU A 298 -2.26 -11.26 -4.80
N LEU A 299 -3.48 -11.32 -4.28
CA LEU A 299 -3.77 -10.75 -2.96
C LEU A 299 -3.02 -11.55 -1.91
N GLU A 300 -3.14 -12.87 -1.93
CA GLU A 300 -2.39 -13.78 -1.05
C GLU A 300 -0.87 -13.49 -1.12
N ALA A 301 -0.31 -13.45 -2.33
CA ALA A 301 1.11 -13.18 -2.53
C ALA A 301 1.56 -11.78 -2.06
N LEU A 302 0.66 -10.80 -2.05
CA LEU A 302 0.93 -9.46 -1.52
C LEU A 302 0.83 -9.38 0.01
N LEU A 303 -0.03 -10.19 0.62
CA LEU A 303 -0.22 -10.25 2.07
C LEU A 303 0.84 -11.10 2.78
N ASP A 304 1.50 -12.01 2.08
CA ASP A 304 2.62 -12.79 2.59
C ASP A 304 3.89 -11.93 2.69
N ILE A 305 4.00 -11.15 3.76
CA ILE A 305 5.08 -10.19 3.98
C ILE A 305 6.16 -10.86 4.83
N PRO A 306 7.40 -11.01 4.31
CA PRO A 306 8.44 -11.74 5.03
C PRO A 306 8.94 -10.97 6.26
N ASP A 307 9.37 -11.72 7.27
CA ASP A 307 10.09 -11.20 8.43
C ASP A 307 11.58 -10.99 8.12
N TYR A 308 12.28 -10.29 9.01
CA TYR A 308 13.72 -10.10 8.88
C TYR A 308 14.47 -11.45 8.93
N PRO A 309 15.45 -11.71 8.05
CA PRO A 309 16.21 -12.96 8.08
C PRO A 309 17.16 -13.01 9.30
N GLU A 310 17.05 -14.08 10.11
CA GLU A 310 17.98 -14.39 11.21
C GLU A 310 19.32 -14.97 10.73
#